data_AF-A0AAD6NEX2-F1
#
_entry.id   AF-A0AAD6NEX2-F1
#
_cell.length_a   1.000
_cell.length_b   1.000
_cell.length_c   1.000
_cell.angle_alpha   90.00
_cell.angle_beta   90.00
_cell.angle_gamma   90.00
#
_symmetry.space_group_name_H-M   'P 1'
#
loop_
_entity.id
_entity.type
_entity.pdbx_description
1 polymer ?
#
loop_
_entity_poly.entity_id
_entity_poly.type
_entity_poly.pdbx_seq_one_letter_code
_entity_poly.pdbx_strand_id
1 'polypeptide(L)'
;MSSEAASSGHKSISTDGTTKRAPRRGQKGTPPPPTLIERTNALQLDDLKSRFLDTSLLRFTSAGDGVSPSSYSVELYTSSSLPDEIFDHCFDLLEANMSASYKSTSIGWFPRKKKEEMKHPAMRYLILTAASPEAKDGEAPEPIFVGFLEFMITEEEGSEVIYTYELDIIPSHQKLGLGKRLLDVAEEFGKRVGVEKAMLTVFDSNKGARRFYEREGYDIDEISPEPKVLRNGLVKPPTFHILSKQFEQAS
;
A
#
# COMPACT_ATOMS: atom_id res chain seq x y z
N MET A 1 31.64 1.63 3.86
CA MET A 1 30.82 1.06 2.77
C MET A 1 29.39 1.07 3.27
N SER A 2 28.60 2.04 2.82
CA SER A 2 27.26 2.30 3.36
C SER A 2 26.34 1.13 3.01
N SER A 3 25.81 0.49 4.04
CA SER A 3 24.82 -0.56 3.92
C SER A 3 23.47 0.08 3.56
N GLU A 4 23.22 0.25 2.26
CA GLU A 4 21.86 0.47 1.77
C GLU A 4 21.09 -0.83 2.00
N ALA A 5 20.25 -0.82 3.04
CA ALA A 5 19.45 -1.96 3.44
C ALA A 5 18.37 -2.21 2.40
N ALA A 6 18.23 -3.47 2.01
CA ALA A 6 17.12 -3.98 1.21
C ALA A 6 15.78 -3.81 1.97
N SER A 7 15.21 -2.61 1.89
CA SER A 7 13.77 -2.35 1.85
C SER A 7 13.31 -2.59 0.41
N SER A 8 12.01 -2.63 0.14
CA SER A 8 11.31 -2.84 -1.15
C SER A 8 11.71 -1.93 -2.34
N GLY A 9 12.88 -1.27 -2.29
CA GLY A 9 13.34 -0.26 -3.24
C GLY A 9 13.14 1.16 -2.71
N HIS A 10 12.38 1.34 -1.63
CA HIS A 10 12.16 2.65 -1.01
C HIS A 10 13.39 3.16 -0.26
N LYS A 11 13.68 4.45 -0.44
CA LYS A 11 14.60 5.20 0.42
C LYS A 11 14.15 5.06 1.88
N SER A 12 15.07 5.25 2.83
CA SER A 12 14.69 5.28 4.25
C SER A 12 13.68 6.40 4.49
N ILE A 13 12.43 6.03 4.74
CA ILE A 13 11.35 6.95 5.12
C ILE A 13 11.44 7.22 6.63
N SER A 14 11.30 8.48 7.04
CA SER A 14 11.23 8.84 8.46
C SER A 14 9.87 8.48 9.05
N THR A 15 9.79 8.44 10.38
CA THR A 15 8.58 8.03 11.12
C THR A 15 7.33 8.85 10.76
N ASP A 16 7.50 10.08 10.25
CA ASP A 16 6.42 10.95 9.79
C ASP A 16 6.02 10.74 8.31
N GLY A 17 6.62 9.77 7.63
CA GLY A 17 6.34 9.45 6.23
C GLY A 17 7.11 10.30 5.22
N THR A 18 7.98 11.22 5.64
CA THR A 18 8.81 12.02 4.71
C THR A 18 10.13 11.34 4.39
N THR A 19 10.83 11.77 3.33
CA THR A 19 12.16 11.22 2.95
C THR A 19 13.32 12.09 3.46
N LYS A 20 13.06 12.95 4.46
CA LYS A 20 13.90 14.08 4.94
C LYS A 20 15.41 13.95 4.66
N ARG A 21 15.93 14.90 3.86
CA ARG A 21 17.32 15.35 4.02
C ARG A 21 17.43 16.14 5.33
N ALA A 22 18.35 15.75 6.20
CA ALA A 22 18.61 16.47 7.46
C ALA A 22 18.83 17.98 7.19
N PRO A 23 18.26 18.88 8.02
CA PRO A 23 18.48 20.31 7.85
C PRO A 23 19.97 20.62 7.94
N ARG A 24 20.48 21.47 7.04
CA ARG A 24 21.85 22.01 7.14
C ARG A 24 21.97 22.71 8.49
N ARG A 25 22.81 22.18 9.40
CA ARG A 25 23.16 22.79 10.69
C ARG A 25 23.52 24.26 10.46
N GLY A 26 22.69 25.20 10.92
CA GLY A 26 23.03 26.62 10.89
C GLY A 26 21.88 27.64 10.85
N GLN A 27 20.65 27.27 10.46
CA GLN A 27 19.55 28.24 10.45
C GLN A 27 18.89 28.33 11.84
N LYS A 28 19.26 29.38 12.60
CA LYS A 28 18.48 29.85 13.76
C LYS A 28 17.25 30.59 13.23
N GLY A 29 16.11 29.91 13.15
CA GLY A 29 14.80 30.47 12.80
C GLY A 29 13.68 29.59 13.34
N THR A 30 12.47 30.13 13.43
CA THR A 30 11.26 29.34 13.72
C THR A 30 11.14 28.22 12.68
N PRO A 31 10.88 26.97 13.08
CA PRO A 31 10.72 25.87 12.12
C PRO A 31 9.55 26.18 11.16
N PRO A 32 9.64 25.74 9.89
CA PRO A 32 8.55 25.89 8.95
C PRO A 32 7.28 25.17 9.44
N PRO A 33 6.09 25.58 8.98
CA PRO A 33 4.86 24.84 9.28
C PRO A 33 4.94 23.40 8.74
N PRO A 34 4.24 22.45 9.36
CA PRO A 34 4.31 21.05 8.95
C PRO A 34 3.77 20.86 7.53
N THR A 35 4.38 19.97 6.76
CA THR A 35 3.97 19.63 5.38
C THR A 35 2.61 18.92 5.34
N LEU A 36 2.03 18.74 4.15
CA LEU A 36 0.79 17.96 4.00
C LEU A 36 0.96 16.53 4.53
N ILE A 37 2.09 15.90 4.21
CA ILE A 37 2.43 14.54 4.67
C ILE A 37 2.52 14.50 6.20
N GLU A 38 3.26 15.42 6.81
CA GLU A 38 3.43 15.49 8.27
C GLU A 38 2.09 15.71 8.98
N ARG A 39 1.26 16.62 8.45
CA ARG A 39 -0.08 16.90 9.02
C ARG A 39 -0.98 15.67 8.92
N THR A 40 -1.02 15.01 7.77
CA THR A 40 -1.88 13.85 7.53
C THR A 40 -1.46 12.66 8.38
N ASN A 41 -0.16 12.35 8.44
CA ASN A 41 0.34 11.20 9.19
C ASN A 41 0.26 11.38 10.71
N ALA A 42 0.13 12.61 11.20
CA ALA A 42 -0.09 12.93 12.62
C ALA A 42 -1.56 12.80 13.08
N LEU A 43 -2.52 12.67 12.17
CA LEU A 43 -3.95 12.56 12.53
C LEU A 43 -4.25 11.22 13.23
N GLN A 44 -5.20 11.28 14.15
CA GLN A 44 -5.76 10.08 14.79
C GLN A 44 -6.64 9.31 13.81
N LEU A 45 -6.88 8.03 14.10
CA LEU A 45 -7.65 7.15 13.21
C LEU A 45 -9.02 7.71 12.85
N ASP A 46 -9.77 8.25 13.82
CA ASP A 46 -11.12 8.79 13.58
C ASP A 46 -11.10 10.06 12.71
N ASP A 47 -10.07 10.89 12.84
CA ASP A 47 -9.86 12.04 11.95
C ASP A 47 -9.55 11.59 10.52
N LEU A 48 -8.71 10.55 10.35
CA LEU A 48 -8.43 9.97 9.03
C LEU A 48 -9.70 9.40 8.39
N LYS A 49 -10.48 8.63 9.16
CA LYS A 49 -11.74 8.03 8.72
C LYS A 49 -12.75 9.11 8.30
N SER A 50 -12.96 10.13 9.14
CA SER A 50 -13.96 11.16 8.89
C SER A 50 -13.61 12.12 7.74
N ARG A 51 -12.32 12.43 7.55
CA ARG A 51 -11.89 13.40 6.53
C ARG A 51 -11.66 12.77 5.17
N PHE A 52 -11.12 11.56 5.13
CA PHE A 52 -10.53 11.02 3.90
C PHE A 52 -11.15 9.71 3.40
N LEU A 53 -12.02 9.04 4.16
CA LEU A 53 -12.74 7.88 3.63
C LEU A 53 -14.07 8.27 2.99
N ASP A 54 -14.31 7.76 1.79
CA ASP A 54 -15.63 7.75 1.17
C ASP A 54 -16.43 6.54 1.67
N THR A 55 -17.44 6.80 2.50
CA THR A 55 -18.27 5.75 3.09
C THR A 55 -19.07 4.95 2.05
N SER A 56 -19.30 5.49 0.84
CA SER A 56 -19.98 4.79 -0.25
C SER A 56 -19.14 3.65 -0.85
N LEU A 57 -17.82 3.68 -0.65
CA LEU A 57 -16.90 2.65 -1.14
C LEU A 57 -16.67 1.52 -0.12
N LEU A 58 -17.01 1.75 1.15
CA LEU A 58 -16.62 0.86 2.26
C LEU A 58 -17.50 -0.37 2.41
N ARG A 59 -18.71 -0.39 1.82
CA ARG A 59 -19.62 -1.56 1.86
C ARG A 59 -20.16 -1.83 0.48
N PHE A 60 -20.09 -3.08 0.05
CA PHE A 60 -20.50 -3.46 -1.30
C PHE A 60 -20.78 -4.95 -1.40
N THR A 61 -21.45 -5.34 -2.49
CA THR A 61 -21.68 -6.74 -2.84
C THR A 61 -20.91 -7.09 -4.10
N SER A 62 -20.43 -8.32 -4.18
CA SER A 62 -19.86 -8.88 -5.40
C SER A 62 -20.48 -10.24 -5.69
N ALA A 63 -20.70 -10.53 -6.98
CA ALA A 63 -21.18 -11.84 -7.40
C ALA A 63 -20.09 -12.87 -7.06
N GLY A 64 -20.34 -13.70 -6.05
CA GLY A 64 -19.46 -14.82 -5.73
C GLY A 64 -19.53 -15.93 -6.77
N ASP A 65 -18.99 -17.09 -6.44
CA ASP A 65 -18.79 -18.25 -7.33
C ASP A 65 -20.07 -18.97 -7.80
N GLY A 66 -21.23 -18.29 -7.82
CA GLY A 66 -22.43 -18.71 -8.55
C GLY A 66 -23.67 -19.06 -7.74
N VAL A 67 -23.74 -18.78 -6.43
CA VAL A 67 -24.93 -19.14 -5.62
C VAL A 67 -25.64 -17.93 -4.99
N SER A 68 -24.91 -16.91 -4.48
CA SER A 68 -25.46 -15.64 -4.00
C SER A 68 -24.37 -14.55 -3.97
N PRO A 69 -24.71 -13.26 -4.11
CA PRO A 69 -23.76 -12.17 -3.90
C PRO A 69 -23.31 -12.13 -2.44
N SER A 70 -22.00 -12.06 -2.21
CA SER A 70 -21.42 -11.89 -0.88
C SER A 70 -21.30 -10.41 -0.54
N SER A 71 -21.58 -10.07 0.71
CA SER A 71 -21.39 -8.71 1.25
C SER A 71 -19.97 -8.55 1.78
N TYR A 72 -19.35 -7.43 1.45
CA TYR A 72 -17.99 -7.09 1.85
C TYR A 72 -17.95 -5.75 2.57
N SER A 73 -17.01 -5.62 3.50
CA SER A 73 -16.69 -4.36 4.17
C SER A 73 -15.20 -4.06 4.20
N VAL A 74 -14.85 -2.78 4.08
CA VAL A 74 -13.49 -2.26 4.20
C VAL A 74 -13.39 -1.41 5.46
N GLU A 75 -12.37 -1.66 6.27
CA GLU A 75 -12.06 -0.85 7.46
C GLU A 75 -10.62 -0.32 7.42
N LEU A 76 -10.46 0.95 7.79
CA LEU A 76 -9.15 1.60 7.91
C LEU A 76 -8.57 1.42 9.32
N TYR A 77 -7.27 1.14 9.39
CA TYR A 77 -6.45 1.15 10.60
C TYR A 77 -5.15 1.93 10.36
N THR A 78 -4.57 2.46 11.45
CA THR A 78 -3.13 2.78 11.50
C THR A 78 -2.35 1.54 11.90
N SER A 79 -1.04 1.50 11.65
CA SER A 79 -0.18 0.42 12.14
C SER A 79 -0.25 0.19 13.65
N SER A 80 -0.53 1.24 14.43
CA SER A 80 -0.66 1.15 15.89
C SER A 80 -2.05 0.72 16.37
N SER A 81 -3.09 0.87 15.55
CA SER A 81 -4.47 0.49 15.89
C SER A 81 -4.89 -0.86 15.31
N LEU A 82 -4.09 -1.42 14.40
CA LEU A 82 -4.37 -2.72 13.78
C LEU A 82 -4.22 -3.83 14.85
N PRO A 83 -5.24 -4.68 15.07
CA PRO A 83 -5.12 -5.79 16.01
C PRO A 83 -4.01 -6.76 15.59
N ASP A 84 -3.26 -7.30 16.57
CA ASP A 84 -2.13 -8.20 16.30
C ASP A 84 -2.54 -9.44 15.47
N GLU A 85 -3.73 -9.99 15.73
CA GLU A 85 -4.27 -11.11 14.95
C GLU A 85 -4.49 -10.75 13.47
N ILE A 86 -5.04 -9.57 13.20
CA ILE A 86 -5.24 -9.10 11.82
C ILE A 86 -3.90 -8.76 11.16
N PHE A 87 -2.94 -8.21 11.92
CA PHE A 87 -1.59 -7.99 11.43
C PHE A 87 -0.93 -9.31 10.99
N ASP A 88 -1.05 -10.36 11.79
CA ASP A 88 -0.51 -11.67 11.44
C ASP A 88 -1.23 -12.26 10.21
N HIS A 89 -2.55 -12.11 10.07
CA HIS A 89 -3.25 -12.48 8.82
C HIS A 89 -2.72 -11.74 7.59
N CYS A 90 -2.46 -10.42 7.68
CA CYS A 90 -1.87 -9.66 6.59
C CYS A 90 -0.46 -10.17 6.23
N PHE A 91 0.38 -10.39 7.25
CA PHE A 91 1.75 -10.86 7.05
C PHE A 91 1.79 -12.27 6.44
N ASP A 92 0.97 -13.19 6.93
CA ASP A 92 0.94 -14.57 6.46
C ASP A 92 0.45 -14.64 5.00
N LEU A 93 -0.57 -13.84 4.64
CA LEU A 93 -1.05 -13.73 3.27
C LEU A 93 0.04 -13.17 2.34
N LEU A 94 0.73 -12.11 2.76
CA LEU A 94 1.84 -11.53 2.01
C LEU A 94 2.98 -12.53 1.83
N GLU A 95 3.36 -13.24 2.88
CA GLU A 95 4.42 -14.25 2.82
C GLU A 95 4.08 -15.37 1.83
N ALA A 96 2.83 -15.85 1.88
CA ALA A 96 2.33 -16.89 0.97
C ALA A 96 2.34 -16.43 -0.50
N ASN A 97 1.94 -15.19 -0.77
CA ASN A 97 1.83 -14.68 -2.14
C ASN A 97 3.16 -14.19 -2.72
N MET A 98 4.01 -13.55 -1.90
CA MET A 98 5.11 -12.72 -2.40
C MET A 98 6.51 -13.19 -2.03
N SER A 99 6.68 -14.07 -1.03
CA SER A 99 8.04 -14.45 -0.57
C SER A 99 8.92 -15.06 -1.67
N ALA A 100 8.33 -15.80 -2.62
CA ALA A 100 9.05 -16.35 -3.78
C ALA A 100 9.55 -15.24 -4.73
N SER A 101 8.72 -14.22 -4.99
CA SER A 101 9.08 -13.07 -5.81
C SER A 101 10.25 -12.31 -5.19
N TYR A 102 10.20 -12.03 -3.89
CA TYR A 102 11.30 -11.40 -3.15
C TYR A 102 12.61 -12.20 -3.24
N LYS A 103 12.56 -13.52 -2.99
CA LYS A 103 13.72 -14.43 -3.08
C LYS A 103 14.35 -14.49 -4.46
N SER A 104 13.58 -14.22 -5.52
CA SER A 104 14.07 -14.19 -6.90
C SER A 104 14.88 -12.93 -7.26
N THR A 105 14.86 -11.91 -6.39
CA THR A 105 15.59 -10.65 -6.59
C THR A 105 16.78 -10.55 -5.63
N SER A 106 17.65 -9.56 -5.85
CA SER A 106 18.72 -9.25 -4.89
C SER A 106 18.22 -8.65 -3.56
N ILE A 107 16.93 -8.29 -3.47
CA ILE A 107 16.31 -7.77 -2.24
C ILE A 107 16.17 -8.91 -1.22
N GLY A 108 15.77 -10.10 -1.65
CA GLY A 108 15.55 -11.26 -0.77
C GLY A 108 14.31 -11.12 0.12
N TRP A 109 13.99 -12.18 0.87
CA TRP A 109 12.86 -12.20 1.81
C TRP A 109 13.39 -12.30 3.25
N PHE A 110 13.09 -11.28 4.06
CA PHE A 110 13.53 -11.20 5.45
C PHE A 110 12.32 -10.94 6.37
N PRO A 111 11.66 -11.99 6.89
CA PRO A 111 10.40 -11.90 7.64
C PRO A 111 10.41 -10.82 8.74
N ARG A 112 11.45 -10.82 9.58
CA ARG A 112 11.58 -9.85 10.67
C ARG A 112 11.65 -8.41 10.17
N LYS A 113 12.47 -8.15 9.15
CA LYS A 113 12.58 -6.80 8.56
C LYS A 113 11.28 -6.37 7.90
N LYS A 114 10.58 -7.31 7.25
CA LYS A 114 9.29 -7.02 6.63
C LYS A 114 8.22 -6.71 7.67
N LYS A 115 8.15 -7.46 8.78
CA LYS A 115 7.28 -7.11 9.92
C LYS A 115 7.64 -5.74 10.52
N GLU A 116 8.92 -5.40 10.63
CA GLU A 116 9.38 -4.08 11.08
C GLU A 116 8.95 -2.95 10.11
N GLU A 117 9.04 -3.17 8.79
CA GLU A 117 8.55 -2.26 7.75
C GLU A 117 7.03 -2.07 7.83
N MET A 118 6.28 -3.16 7.93
CA MET A 118 4.81 -3.14 8.03
C MET A 118 4.33 -2.38 9.29
N LYS A 119 5.12 -2.40 10.36
CA LYS A 119 4.83 -1.66 11.61
C LYS A 119 5.25 -0.18 11.57
N HIS A 120 5.64 0.35 10.42
CA HIS A 120 6.05 1.76 10.32
C HIS A 120 4.93 2.72 10.80
N PRO A 121 5.23 3.78 11.56
CA PRO A 121 4.19 4.65 12.15
C PRO A 121 3.30 5.39 11.13
N ALA A 122 3.83 5.69 9.94
CA ALA A 122 3.07 6.29 8.85
C ALA A 122 2.22 5.28 8.04
N MET A 123 2.35 3.98 8.32
CA MET A 123 1.65 2.93 7.59
C MET A 123 0.15 2.91 7.94
N ARG A 124 -0.68 2.69 6.91
CA ARG A 124 -2.13 2.58 6.99
C ARG A 124 -2.59 1.31 6.29
N TYR A 125 -3.68 0.75 6.79
CA TYR A 125 -4.22 -0.53 6.34
C TYR A 125 -5.70 -0.40 6.03
N LEU A 126 -6.09 -0.82 4.83
CA LEU A 126 -7.46 -1.12 4.47
C LEU A 126 -7.65 -2.63 4.59
N ILE A 127 -8.46 -3.06 5.55
CA ILE A 127 -8.77 -4.47 5.80
C ILE A 127 -10.08 -4.81 5.12
N LEU A 128 -10.06 -5.78 4.23
CA LEU A 128 -11.23 -6.29 3.53
C LEU A 128 -11.75 -7.54 4.23
N THR A 129 -13.03 -7.54 4.51
CA THR A 129 -13.74 -8.66 5.11
C THR A 129 -15.00 -9.01 4.35
N ALA A 130 -15.40 -10.28 4.40
CA ALA A 130 -16.70 -10.76 3.94
C ALA A 130 -17.62 -11.03 5.15
N ALA A 131 -18.93 -10.85 4.96
CA ALA A 131 -19.91 -11.30 5.93
C ALA A 131 -19.81 -12.83 6.11
N SER A 132 -19.76 -13.32 7.35
CA SER A 132 -19.84 -14.75 7.61
C SER A 132 -21.27 -15.26 7.35
N PRO A 133 -21.43 -16.39 6.64
CA PRO A 133 -22.72 -17.04 6.45
C PRO A 133 -23.27 -17.67 7.74
N GLU A 134 -22.44 -17.86 8.77
CA GLU A 134 -22.78 -18.57 10.01
C GLU A 134 -22.72 -17.60 11.20
N ALA A 135 -23.88 -17.27 11.76
CA ALA A 135 -23.98 -16.71 13.10
C ALA A 135 -23.97 -17.86 14.10
N LYS A 136 -23.03 -17.85 15.06
CA LYS A 136 -23.14 -18.75 16.22
C LYS A 136 -24.35 -18.32 17.05
N ASP A 137 -25.10 -19.28 17.61
CA ASP A 137 -26.34 -19.01 18.35
C ASP A 137 -26.16 -17.86 19.37
N GLY A 138 -26.82 -16.73 19.13
CA GLY A 138 -26.83 -15.55 20.02
C GLY A 138 -25.71 -14.52 19.79
N GLU A 139 -24.77 -14.76 18.87
CA GLU A 139 -23.68 -13.83 18.54
C GLU A 139 -23.80 -13.31 17.10
N ALA A 140 -23.36 -12.07 16.88
CA ALA A 140 -23.25 -11.55 15.52
C ALA A 140 -22.18 -12.35 14.76
N PRO A 141 -22.43 -12.73 13.49
CA PRO A 141 -21.45 -13.47 12.69
C PRO A 141 -20.15 -12.67 12.58
N GLU A 142 -19.03 -13.27 12.99
CA GLU A 142 -17.72 -12.65 12.86
C GLU A 142 -17.33 -12.51 11.39
N PRO A 143 -16.89 -11.34 10.93
CA PRO A 143 -16.51 -11.13 9.56
C PRO A 143 -15.25 -11.92 9.19
N ILE A 144 -15.23 -12.48 7.99
CA ILE A 144 -14.12 -13.31 7.51
C ILE A 144 -13.09 -12.40 6.84
N PHE A 145 -11.81 -12.48 7.22
CA PHE A 145 -10.72 -11.78 6.54
C PHE A 145 -10.54 -12.28 5.10
N VAL A 146 -10.49 -11.36 4.13
CA VAL A 146 -10.41 -11.66 2.69
C VAL A 146 -9.16 -11.07 2.05
N GLY A 147 -8.60 -10.01 2.61
CA GLY A 147 -7.40 -9.39 2.08
C GLY A 147 -7.17 -8.01 2.66
N PHE A 148 -6.14 -7.35 2.17
CA PHE A 148 -5.77 -6.02 2.64
C PHE A 148 -5.07 -5.20 1.56
N LEU A 149 -5.04 -3.90 1.79
CA LEU A 149 -4.18 -2.96 1.08
C LEU A 149 -3.44 -2.12 2.12
N GLU A 150 -2.12 -2.10 2.00
CA GLU A 150 -1.22 -1.34 2.87
C GLU A 150 -0.66 -0.13 2.11
N PHE A 151 -0.73 1.05 2.72
CA PHE A 151 -0.26 2.28 2.07
C PHE A 151 0.34 3.31 3.05
N MET A 152 1.07 4.28 2.49
CA MET A 152 1.47 5.50 3.18
C MET A 152 1.08 6.75 2.37
N ILE A 153 0.79 7.84 3.07
CA ILE A 153 0.93 9.19 2.51
C ILE A 153 2.39 9.60 2.69
N THR A 154 3.10 9.85 1.60
CA THR A 154 4.56 10.04 1.59
C THR A 154 5.00 10.97 0.45
N GLU A 155 6.31 11.17 0.32
CA GLU A 155 6.94 11.93 -0.76
C GLU A 155 7.86 11.02 -1.55
N GLU A 156 7.74 11.03 -2.88
CA GLU A 156 8.69 10.35 -3.77
C GLU A 156 9.21 11.34 -4.83
N GLU A 157 10.53 11.52 -4.85
CA GLU A 157 11.27 12.50 -5.68
C GLU A 157 10.64 13.92 -5.72
N GLY A 158 10.05 14.36 -4.60
CA GLY A 158 9.47 15.70 -4.44
C GLY A 158 7.98 15.79 -4.75
N SER A 159 7.33 14.72 -5.21
CA SER A 159 5.87 14.66 -5.34
C SER A 159 5.24 14.09 -4.07
N GLU A 160 4.17 14.71 -3.60
CA GLU A 160 3.32 14.16 -2.55
C GLU A 160 2.45 13.04 -3.14
N VAL A 161 2.49 11.85 -2.55
CA VAL A 161 1.86 10.65 -3.13
C VAL A 161 1.16 9.80 -2.08
N ILE A 162 0.16 9.03 -2.54
CA ILE A 162 -0.28 7.83 -1.84
C ILE A 162 0.48 6.64 -2.42
N TYR A 163 1.29 5.99 -1.60
CA TYR A 163 2.11 4.85 -2.02
C TYR A 163 1.50 3.55 -1.52
N THR A 164 1.06 2.68 -2.42
CA THR A 164 0.62 1.31 -2.10
C THR A 164 1.83 0.40 -1.96
N TYR A 165 2.04 -0.11 -0.75
CA TYR A 165 3.12 -1.04 -0.43
C TYR A 165 2.73 -2.46 -0.78
N GLU A 166 1.55 -2.90 -0.33
CA GLU A 166 1.04 -4.24 -0.56
C GLU A 166 -0.45 -4.19 -0.91
N LEU A 167 -0.86 -5.11 -1.78
CA LEU A 167 -2.25 -5.36 -2.11
C LEU A 167 -2.40 -6.86 -2.33
N ASP A 168 -3.04 -7.53 -1.39
CA ASP A 168 -3.21 -8.97 -1.40
C ASP A 168 -4.64 -9.38 -1.08
N ILE A 169 -5.15 -10.34 -1.86
CA ILE A 169 -6.46 -10.96 -1.69
C ILE A 169 -6.26 -12.46 -1.60
N ILE A 170 -6.96 -13.12 -0.66
CA ILE A 170 -6.89 -14.58 -0.52
C ILE A 170 -7.27 -15.26 -1.85
N PRO A 171 -6.60 -16.37 -2.24
CA PRO A 171 -6.77 -16.97 -3.56
C PRO A 171 -8.23 -17.28 -3.96
N SER A 172 -9.06 -17.70 -3.00
CA SER A 172 -10.48 -18.02 -3.21
C SER A 172 -11.37 -16.80 -3.51
N HIS A 173 -10.85 -15.58 -3.32
CA HIS A 173 -11.61 -14.33 -3.50
C HIS A 173 -10.99 -13.41 -4.56
N GLN A 174 -10.02 -13.90 -5.31
CA GLN A 174 -9.41 -13.17 -6.42
C GLN A 174 -10.34 -13.14 -7.63
N LYS A 175 -10.12 -12.19 -8.54
CA LYS A 175 -10.91 -12.00 -9.79
C LYS A 175 -12.39 -11.64 -9.57
N LEU A 176 -12.79 -11.32 -8.35
CA LEU A 176 -14.14 -10.84 -8.00
C LEU A 176 -14.24 -9.29 -7.92
N GLY A 177 -13.25 -8.57 -8.46
CA GLY A 177 -13.19 -7.11 -8.40
C GLY A 177 -12.73 -6.52 -7.04
N LEU A 178 -12.43 -7.37 -6.06
CA LEU A 178 -12.11 -6.92 -4.69
C LEU A 178 -10.80 -6.12 -4.60
N GLY A 179 -9.76 -6.55 -5.30
CA GLY A 179 -8.49 -5.81 -5.37
C GLY A 179 -8.67 -4.42 -5.99
N LYS A 180 -9.49 -4.32 -7.04
CA LYS A 180 -9.86 -3.02 -7.62
C LYS A 180 -10.57 -2.15 -6.58
N ARG A 181 -11.50 -2.71 -5.83
CA ARG A 181 -12.27 -1.96 -4.82
C ARG A 181 -11.38 -1.40 -3.71
N LEU A 182 -10.40 -2.17 -3.23
CA LEU A 182 -9.40 -1.66 -2.28
C LEU A 182 -8.57 -0.53 -2.88
N LEU A 183 -8.14 -0.68 -4.14
CA LEU A 183 -7.39 0.35 -4.85
C LEU A 183 -8.20 1.64 -5.03
N ASP A 184 -9.49 1.53 -5.39
CA ASP A 184 -10.41 2.67 -5.51
C ASP A 184 -10.54 3.42 -4.16
N VAL A 185 -10.64 2.71 -3.04
CA VAL A 185 -10.69 3.32 -1.70
C VAL A 185 -9.40 4.05 -1.37
N ALA A 186 -8.23 3.46 -1.67
CA ALA A 186 -6.95 4.09 -1.45
C ALA A 186 -6.77 5.34 -2.34
N GLU A 187 -7.08 5.24 -3.64
CA GLU A 187 -7.00 6.37 -4.56
C GLU A 187 -7.89 7.54 -4.12
N GLU A 188 -9.14 7.26 -3.74
CA GLU A 188 -10.06 8.28 -3.23
C GLU A 188 -9.56 8.91 -1.93
N PHE A 189 -8.97 8.10 -1.04
CA PHE A 189 -8.29 8.60 0.16
C PHE A 189 -7.17 9.58 -0.20
N GLY A 190 -6.29 9.21 -1.14
CA GLY A 190 -5.21 10.08 -1.62
C GLY A 190 -5.72 11.38 -2.22
N LYS A 191 -6.75 11.33 -3.09
CA LYS A 191 -7.38 12.52 -3.69
C LYS A 191 -7.94 13.47 -2.63
N ARG A 192 -8.60 12.95 -1.60
CA ARG A 192 -9.16 13.76 -0.50
C ARG A 192 -8.09 14.35 0.41
N VAL A 193 -6.96 13.64 0.58
CA VAL A 193 -5.77 14.20 1.24
C VAL A 193 -5.17 15.34 0.41
N GLY A 194 -5.27 15.26 -0.92
CA GLY A 194 -4.76 16.25 -1.86
C GLY A 194 -3.36 15.93 -2.39
N VAL A 195 -2.96 14.65 -2.38
CA VAL A 195 -1.68 14.22 -3.00
C VAL A 195 -1.77 14.28 -4.54
N GLU A 196 -0.63 14.33 -5.22
CA GLU A 196 -0.56 14.50 -6.68
C GLU A 196 -0.90 13.22 -7.45
N LYS A 197 -0.44 12.07 -6.95
CA LYS A 197 -0.56 10.78 -7.65
C LYS A 197 -0.62 9.59 -6.69
N ALA A 198 -1.16 8.48 -7.19
CA ALA A 198 -0.94 7.17 -6.59
C ALA A 198 0.32 6.52 -7.17
N MET A 199 1.07 5.80 -6.34
CA MET A 199 2.27 5.07 -6.74
C MET A 199 2.32 3.67 -6.13
N LEU A 200 3.02 2.76 -6.81
CA LEU A 200 3.30 1.41 -6.30
C LEU A 200 4.53 0.81 -6.96
N THR A 201 5.10 -0.22 -6.34
CA THR A 201 6.14 -1.06 -6.94
C THR A 201 5.58 -2.42 -7.30
N VAL A 202 5.92 -2.92 -8.48
CA VAL A 202 5.55 -4.27 -8.93
C VAL A 202 6.78 -5.02 -9.41
N PHE A 203 6.97 -6.26 -8.95
CA PHE A 203 8.03 -7.11 -9.47
C PHE A 203 7.84 -7.37 -10.96
N ASP A 204 8.93 -7.37 -11.73
CA ASP A 204 8.88 -7.67 -13.16
C ASP A 204 8.29 -9.07 -13.41
N SER A 205 8.57 -10.04 -12.52
CA SER A 205 8.01 -11.39 -12.59
C SER A 205 6.49 -11.45 -12.37
N ASN A 206 5.88 -10.47 -11.68
CA ASN A 206 4.46 -10.45 -11.37
C ASN A 206 3.64 -9.83 -12.52
N LYS A 207 3.64 -10.52 -13.67
CA LYS A 207 2.93 -10.06 -14.89
C LYS A 207 1.42 -9.94 -14.68
N GLY A 208 0.84 -10.70 -13.74
CA GLY A 208 -0.58 -10.63 -13.40
C GLY A 208 -0.95 -9.31 -12.73
N ALA A 209 -0.23 -8.94 -11.67
CA ALA A 209 -0.42 -7.66 -10.98
C ALA A 209 -0.11 -6.48 -11.91
N ARG A 210 0.95 -6.56 -12.72
CA ARG A 210 1.27 -5.51 -13.70
C ARG A 210 0.11 -5.22 -14.66
N ARG A 211 -0.47 -6.24 -15.30
CA ARG A 211 -1.65 -6.07 -16.17
C ARG A 211 -2.89 -5.60 -15.42
N PHE A 212 -2.99 -5.90 -14.13
CA PHE A 212 -4.07 -5.38 -13.29
C PHE A 212 -3.90 -3.86 -13.14
N TYR A 213 -2.74 -3.38 -12.70
CA TYR A 213 -2.49 -1.95 -12.51
C TYR A 213 -2.55 -1.15 -13.82
N GLU A 214 -2.00 -1.67 -14.92
CA GLU A 214 -2.08 -1.03 -16.24
C GLU A 214 -3.55 -0.82 -16.67
N ARG A 215 -4.45 -1.78 -16.40
CA ARG A 215 -5.88 -1.63 -16.68
C ARG A 215 -6.57 -0.62 -15.77
N GLU A 216 -6.11 -0.47 -14.53
CA GLU A 216 -6.62 0.52 -13.59
C GLU A 216 -6.05 1.93 -13.84
N GLY A 217 -5.24 2.11 -14.89
CA GLY A 217 -4.73 3.40 -15.35
C GLY A 217 -3.37 3.80 -14.78
N TYR A 218 -2.59 2.83 -14.29
CA TYR A 218 -1.20 3.06 -13.88
C TYR A 218 -0.26 2.85 -15.05
N ASP A 219 0.70 3.76 -15.21
CA ASP A 219 1.78 3.66 -16.18
C ASP A 219 3.14 3.58 -15.49
N ILE A 220 4.20 3.25 -16.23
CA ILE A 220 5.57 3.27 -15.71
C ILE A 220 5.91 4.70 -15.30
N ASP A 221 6.26 4.88 -14.02
CA ASP A 221 6.68 6.19 -13.50
C ASP A 221 8.08 6.55 -14.01
N GLU A 222 8.35 7.85 -14.17
CA GLU A 222 9.65 8.36 -14.63
C GLU A 222 10.82 7.95 -13.73
N ILE A 223 10.56 7.66 -12.45
CA ILE A 223 11.58 7.23 -11.49
C ILE A 223 11.80 5.70 -11.51
N SER A 224 11.05 4.97 -12.33
CA SER A 224 11.17 3.51 -12.44
C SER A 224 12.58 3.11 -12.94
N PRO A 225 13.20 2.05 -12.40
CA PRO A 225 14.55 1.66 -12.80
C PRO A 225 14.66 1.27 -14.27
N GLU A 226 15.63 1.84 -14.96
CA GLU A 226 15.99 1.45 -16.32
C GLU A 226 16.93 0.22 -16.36
N PRO A 227 17.00 -0.50 -17.50
CA PRO A 227 17.98 -1.56 -17.72
C PRO A 227 19.42 -1.07 -17.51
N LYS A 228 20.23 -1.84 -16.77
CA LYS A 228 21.62 -1.49 -16.48
C LYS A 228 22.57 -2.17 -17.47
N VAL A 229 23.39 -1.39 -18.18
CA VAL A 229 24.47 -1.91 -19.02
C VAL A 229 25.69 -2.19 -18.15
N LEU A 230 26.13 -3.45 -18.10
CA LEU A 230 27.31 -3.87 -17.36
C LEU A 230 28.60 -3.60 -18.16
N ARG A 231 29.76 -3.62 -17.48
CA ARG A 231 31.08 -3.37 -18.09
C ARG A 231 31.42 -4.28 -19.27
N ASN A 232 30.82 -5.48 -19.33
CA ASN A 232 30.99 -6.44 -20.42
C ASN A 232 29.96 -6.28 -21.56
N GLY A 233 29.17 -5.21 -21.56
CA GLY A 233 28.11 -4.96 -22.53
C GLY A 233 26.80 -5.71 -22.27
N LEU A 234 26.72 -6.55 -21.23
CA LEU A 234 25.49 -7.26 -20.88
C LEU A 234 24.45 -6.27 -20.33
N VAL A 235 23.26 -6.26 -20.93
CA VAL A 235 22.11 -5.49 -20.44
C VAL A 235 21.38 -6.32 -19.38
N LYS A 236 21.36 -5.84 -18.14
CA LYS A 236 20.61 -6.45 -17.05
C LYS A 236 19.26 -5.73 -16.90
N PRO A 237 18.12 -6.39 -17.16
CA PRO A 237 16.82 -5.77 -16.98
C PRO A 237 16.53 -5.49 -15.49
N PRO A 238 15.65 -4.53 -15.19
CA PRO A 238 15.18 -4.31 -13.83
C PRO A 238 14.35 -5.50 -13.34
N THR A 239 14.39 -5.77 -12.03
CA THR A 239 13.63 -6.86 -11.39
C THR A 239 12.27 -6.40 -10.84
N PHE A 240 12.02 -5.10 -10.87
CA PHE A 240 10.78 -4.45 -10.47
C PHE A 240 10.60 -3.17 -11.28
N HIS A 241 9.38 -2.66 -11.30
CA HIS A 241 9.02 -1.38 -11.92
C HIS A 241 8.23 -0.55 -10.91
N ILE A 242 8.40 0.76 -10.97
CA ILE A 242 7.57 1.71 -10.22
C ILE A 242 6.49 2.18 -11.18
N LEU A 243 5.23 2.07 -10.76
CA LEU A 243 4.09 2.54 -11.52
C LEU A 243 3.44 3.73 -10.81
N SER A 244 2.82 4.62 -11.57
CA SER A 244 2.04 5.73 -11.01
C SER A 244 0.81 6.07 -11.83
N LYS A 245 -0.14 6.72 -11.16
CA LYS A 245 -1.38 7.23 -11.74
C LYS A 245 -1.63 8.63 -11.19
N GLN A 246 -1.59 9.61 -12.08
CA GLN A 246 -1.83 11.01 -11.74
C GLN A 246 -3.29 11.21 -11.32
N PHE A 247 -3.52 12.00 -10.28
CA PHE A 247 -4.86 12.46 -9.93
C PHE A 247 -5.17 13.74 -10.68
N GLU A 248 -6.37 13.81 -11.27
CA GLU A 248 -6.85 15.04 -11.86
C GLU A 248 -7.02 16.09 -10.76
N GLN A 249 -6.31 17.21 -10.87
CA GLN A 249 -6.56 18.34 -9.98
C GLN A 249 -7.94 18.90 -10.32
N ALA A 250 -8.81 19.01 -9.30
CA ALA A 250 -10.07 19.72 -9.46
C ALA A 250 -9.77 21.14 -9.95
N SER A 251 -10.21 21.45 -11.17
CA SER A 251 -10.08 22.78 -11.79
C SER A 251 -10.95 23.83 -11.11
#